data_AF-A0AA42NSD8-F1
#
_entry.id   AF-A0AA42NSD8-F1
#
_cell.length_a   1.000
_cell.length_b   1.000
_cell.length_c   1.000
_cell.angle_alpha   90.00
_cell.angle_beta   90.00
_cell.angle_gamma   90.00
#
_symmetry.space_group_name_H-M   'P 1'
#
loop_
_entity.id
_entity.type
_entity.pdbx_description
1 polymer ?
#
loop_
_entity_poly.entity_id
_entity_poly.type
_entity_poly.pdbx_seq_one_letter_code
_entity_poly.pdbx_strand_id
1 'polypeptide(L)'
;MDKQTKLLAELLSASELMVIDQFMQLMVKNNTFERRLEKRTQNIELLNAKIVALEKKENIYQLEIQKLKQNSIDAAQTAKITNTTVPQVVIKKKIIDEAMIAHKLKSDVESVRCTKSAINKTISSNNELEHGVWTDPKTGLMWARISIGQEWKAGQCIGDADFMDWITAQKACRNFRLAGYHDWRLPTIDELKTIMKKGISGYNCHHDVLSKPKKRIDGSYWSISECDFYHDFAWIVYFGGGSAGGYSKNNDYYVRAVRTT
;
A
#
# COMPACT_ATOMS: atom_id res chain seq x y z
N MET A 1 -7.99 -30.90 7.27
CA MET A 1 -9.28 -30.27 6.93
C MET A 1 -10.24 -30.53 8.08
N ASP A 2 -10.44 -29.52 8.92
CA ASP A 2 -11.11 -29.65 10.23
C ASP A 2 -12.61 -30.00 10.07
N LYS A 3 -13.18 -30.75 11.01
CA LYS A 3 -14.61 -31.12 10.98
C LYS A 3 -15.52 -29.90 10.91
N GLN A 4 -15.11 -28.74 11.45
CA GLN A 4 -15.86 -27.48 11.32
C GLN A 4 -15.89 -26.94 9.87
N THR A 5 -14.81 -27.09 9.11
CA THR A 5 -14.77 -26.64 7.70
C THR A 5 -15.60 -27.52 6.79
N LYS A 6 -15.75 -28.81 7.14
CA LYS A 6 -16.65 -29.73 6.44
C LYS A 6 -18.13 -29.43 6.71
N LEU A 7 -18.48 -29.11 7.97
CA LEU A 7 -19.85 -28.78 8.37
C LEU A 7 -20.34 -27.44 7.79
N LEU A 8 -19.45 -26.44 7.70
CA LEU A 8 -19.75 -25.14 7.08
C LEU A 8 -20.00 -25.24 5.57
N ALA A 9 -19.33 -26.19 4.88
CA ALA A 9 -19.49 -26.40 3.45
C ALA A 9 -20.81 -27.14 3.09
N GLU A 10 -21.40 -27.89 4.03
CA GLU A 10 -22.68 -28.60 3.84
C GLU A 10 -23.91 -27.71 4.07
N LEU A 11 -23.75 -26.56 4.72
CA LEU A 11 -24.85 -25.66 5.12
C LEU A 11 -25.16 -24.54 4.12
N LEU A 12 -24.29 -24.32 3.13
CA LEU A 12 -24.43 -23.23 2.15
C LEU A 12 -24.68 -23.80 0.75
N SER A 13 -25.71 -23.30 0.08
CA SER A 13 -26.02 -23.67 -1.29
C SER A 13 -24.88 -23.29 -2.24
N ALA A 14 -24.75 -24.00 -3.36
CA ALA A 14 -23.71 -23.72 -4.36
C ALA A 14 -23.76 -22.27 -4.88
N SER A 15 -24.94 -21.65 -4.91
CA SER A 15 -25.13 -20.22 -5.22
C SER A 15 -24.56 -19.30 -4.14
N GLU A 16 -24.71 -19.63 -2.86
CA GLU A 16 -24.16 -18.83 -1.76
C GLU A 16 -22.64 -18.91 -1.73
N LEU A 17 -22.06 -20.08 -2.00
CA LEU A 17 -20.61 -20.24 -2.17
C LEU A 17 -20.06 -19.42 -3.35
N MET A 18 -20.78 -19.36 -4.48
CA MET A 18 -20.42 -18.50 -5.61
C MET A 18 -20.49 -17.01 -5.26
N VAL A 19 -21.52 -16.58 -4.52
CA VAL A 19 -21.66 -15.18 -4.10
C VAL A 19 -20.56 -14.80 -3.10
N ILE A 20 -20.22 -15.70 -2.17
CA ILE A 20 -19.12 -15.51 -1.22
C ILE A 20 -17.78 -15.43 -1.95
N ASP A 21 -17.50 -16.32 -2.92
CA ASP A 21 -16.27 -16.24 -3.71
C ASP A 21 -16.23 -14.94 -4.52
N GLN A 22 -17.32 -14.57 -5.20
CA GLN A 22 -17.40 -13.32 -5.97
C GLN A 22 -17.23 -12.08 -5.07
N PHE A 23 -17.78 -12.10 -3.87
CA PHE A 23 -17.60 -11.06 -2.85
C PHE A 23 -16.16 -11.03 -2.35
N MET A 24 -15.55 -12.17 -2.03
CA MET A 24 -14.15 -12.26 -1.63
C MET A 24 -13.21 -11.77 -2.74
N GLN A 25 -13.48 -12.12 -4.01
CA GLN A 25 -12.75 -11.59 -5.17
C GLN A 25 -12.92 -10.07 -5.32
N LEU A 26 -14.11 -9.52 -5.03
CA LEU A 26 -14.37 -8.08 -5.02
C LEU A 26 -13.66 -7.36 -3.87
N MET A 27 -13.66 -7.94 -2.67
CA MET A 27 -12.97 -7.42 -1.49
C MET A 27 -11.45 -7.43 -1.68
N VAL A 28 -10.91 -8.51 -2.26
CA VAL A 28 -9.51 -8.64 -2.65
C VAL A 28 -9.13 -7.61 -3.72
N LYS A 29 -9.95 -7.45 -4.77
CA LYS A 29 -9.75 -6.41 -5.79
C LYS A 29 -9.79 -5.00 -5.21
N ASN A 30 -10.55 -4.76 -4.15
CA ASN A 30 -10.67 -3.44 -3.50
C ASN A 30 -9.50 -3.11 -2.56
N ASN A 31 -8.73 -4.09 -2.08
CA ASN A 31 -7.70 -3.93 -1.05
C ASN A 31 -6.26 -4.05 -1.55
N THR A 32 -6.03 -4.15 -2.86
CA THR A 32 -4.66 -4.25 -3.41
C THR A 32 -3.81 -3.04 -3.07
N PHE A 33 -2.49 -3.24 -2.89
CA PHE A 33 -1.54 -2.12 -2.72
C PHE A 33 -1.67 -1.12 -3.86
N GLU A 34 -1.68 -1.61 -5.11
CA GLU A 34 -1.84 -0.77 -6.30
C GLU A 34 -3.12 0.06 -6.26
N ARG A 35 -4.25 -0.50 -5.82
CA ARG A 35 -5.52 0.25 -5.74
C ARG A 35 -5.57 1.19 -4.54
N ARG A 36 -4.93 0.83 -3.42
CA ARG A 36 -4.72 1.73 -2.27
C ARG A 36 -3.82 2.90 -2.67
N LEU A 37 -2.79 2.64 -3.47
CA LEU A 37 -1.88 3.64 -4.02
C LEU A 37 -2.63 4.53 -5.02
N GLU A 38 -3.33 3.95 -5.99
CA GLU A 38 -4.16 4.65 -6.97
C GLU A 38 -5.19 5.57 -6.28
N LYS A 39 -5.93 5.05 -5.29
CA LYS A 39 -6.90 5.83 -4.52
C LYS A 39 -6.24 6.98 -3.75
N ARG A 40 -5.04 6.77 -3.20
CA ARG A 40 -4.27 7.82 -2.53
C ARG A 40 -3.75 8.87 -3.52
N THR A 41 -3.33 8.45 -4.71
CA THR A 41 -2.92 9.34 -5.81
C THR A 41 -4.09 10.18 -6.30
N GLN A 42 -5.26 9.57 -6.54
CA GLN A 42 -6.50 10.28 -6.87
C GLN A 42 -6.91 11.26 -5.76
N ASN A 43 -6.78 10.87 -4.49
CA ASN A 43 -7.02 11.78 -3.37
C ASN A 43 -6.05 12.97 -3.38
N ILE A 44 -4.78 12.77 -3.72
CA ILE A 44 -3.80 13.86 -3.86
C ILE A 44 -4.17 14.79 -5.02
N GLU A 45 -4.59 14.25 -6.16
CA GLU A 45 -5.07 15.04 -7.30
C GLU A 45 -6.29 15.88 -6.92
N LEU A 46 -7.26 15.29 -6.21
CA LEU A 46 -8.42 16.01 -5.69
C LEU A 46 -8.03 17.11 -4.70
N LEU A 47 -7.08 16.84 -3.79
CA LEU A 47 -6.57 17.85 -2.86
C LEU A 47 -5.82 18.97 -3.60
N ASN A 48 -5.07 18.66 -4.65
CA ASN A 48 -4.42 19.66 -5.50
C ASN A 48 -5.46 20.56 -6.18
N ALA A 49 -6.49 19.97 -6.77
CA ALA A 49 -7.59 20.72 -7.38
C ALA A 49 -8.29 21.62 -6.34
N LYS A 50 -8.50 21.12 -5.12
CA LYS A 50 -9.08 21.89 -4.01
C LYS A 50 -8.20 23.06 -3.59
N ILE A 51 -6.88 22.87 -3.49
CA ILE A 51 -5.92 23.94 -3.18
C ILE A 51 -6.01 25.05 -4.24
N VAL A 52 -5.94 24.70 -5.52
CA VAL A 52 -6.02 25.67 -6.63
C VAL A 52 -7.34 26.44 -6.59
N ALA A 53 -8.47 25.77 -6.31
CA ALA A 53 -9.76 26.41 -6.21
C ALA A 53 -9.85 27.39 -5.03
N LEU A 54 -9.28 27.04 -3.88
CA LEU A 54 -9.25 27.90 -2.70
C LEU A 54 -8.32 29.10 -2.89
N GLU A 55 -7.13 28.89 -3.44
CA GLU A 55 -6.17 29.97 -3.76
C GLU A 55 -6.78 30.94 -4.78
N LYS A 56 -7.52 30.44 -5.78
CA LYS A 56 -8.25 31.30 -6.72
C LYS A 56 -9.30 32.15 -6.01
N LYS A 57 -10.06 31.58 -5.07
CA LYS A 57 -11.04 32.33 -4.27
C LYS A 57 -10.35 33.37 -3.39
N GLU A 58 -9.26 32.99 -2.71
CA GLU A 58 -8.48 33.90 -1.87
C GLU A 58 -7.99 35.10 -2.68
N ASN A 59 -7.42 34.87 -3.87
CA ASN A 59 -6.95 35.94 -4.76
C ASN A 59 -8.07 36.89 -5.20
N ILE A 60 -9.29 36.40 -5.43
CA ILE A 60 -10.45 37.24 -5.75
C ILE A 60 -10.75 38.22 -4.61
N TYR A 61 -10.82 37.71 -3.38
CA TYR A 61 -11.08 38.56 -2.20
C TYR A 61 -9.93 39.53 -1.93
N GLN A 62 -8.67 39.11 -2.13
CA GLN A 62 -7.53 40.02 -2.01
C GLN A 62 -7.59 41.17 -3.02
N LEU A 63 -8.02 40.88 -4.26
CA LEU A 63 -8.23 41.89 -5.29
C LEU A 63 -9.38 42.85 -4.94
N GLU A 64 -10.48 42.33 -4.37
CA GLU A 64 -11.61 43.16 -3.94
C GLU A 64 -11.21 44.09 -2.78
N ILE A 65 -10.48 43.58 -1.80
CA ILE A 65 -9.89 44.37 -0.72
C ILE A 65 -8.99 45.49 -1.29
N GLN A 66 -8.17 45.19 -2.30
CA GLN A 66 -7.32 46.19 -2.94
C GLN A 66 -8.14 47.30 -3.62
N LYS A 67 -9.20 46.92 -4.35
CA LYS A 67 -10.13 47.87 -4.98
C LYS A 67 -10.84 48.74 -3.92
N LEU A 68 -11.33 48.15 -2.84
CA LEU A 68 -11.98 48.88 -1.76
C LEU A 68 -11.03 49.85 -1.04
N LYS A 69 -9.77 49.45 -0.85
CA LYS A 69 -8.73 50.35 -0.31
C LYS A 69 -8.50 51.54 -1.24
N GLN A 70 -8.42 51.31 -2.55
CA GLN A 70 -8.30 52.39 -3.52
C GLN A 70 -9.51 53.33 -3.49
N ASN A 71 -10.72 52.78 -3.52
CA ASN A 71 -11.96 53.56 -3.40
C ASN A 71 -12.02 54.38 -2.10
N SER A 72 -11.49 53.85 -0.99
CA SER A 72 -11.39 54.58 0.28
C SER A 72 -10.44 55.78 0.19
N ILE A 73 -9.32 55.65 -0.55
CA ILE A 73 -8.36 56.73 -0.77
C ILE A 73 -9.01 57.82 -1.63
N ASP A 74 -9.65 57.42 -2.73
CA ASP A 74 -10.31 58.34 -3.65
C ASP A 74 -11.43 59.10 -2.93
N ALA A 75 -12.27 58.40 -2.15
CA ALA A 75 -13.32 59.02 -1.34
C ALA A 75 -12.76 59.96 -0.25
N ALA A 76 -11.57 59.69 0.30
CA ALA A 76 -10.89 60.60 1.23
C ALA A 76 -10.41 61.90 0.57
N GLN A 77 -10.01 61.82 -0.69
CA GLN A 77 -9.64 62.97 -1.48
C GLN A 77 -10.88 63.81 -1.85
N THR A 78 -12.01 63.17 -2.19
CA THR A 78 -13.27 63.87 -2.52
C THR A 78 -13.95 64.49 -1.30
N ALA A 79 -13.94 63.82 -0.13
CA ALA A 79 -14.58 64.32 1.09
C ALA A 79 -13.94 65.60 1.63
N LYS A 80 -12.65 65.85 1.35
CA LYS A 80 -11.98 67.14 1.62
C LYS A 80 -12.58 68.30 0.83
N ILE A 81 -13.32 68.02 -0.25
CA ILE A 81 -13.94 69.00 -1.15
C ILE A 81 -15.43 69.22 -0.79
N THR A 82 -16.13 68.21 -0.25
CA THR A 82 -17.60 68.23 -0.07
C THR A 82 -18.11 68.10 1.38
N ASN A 83 -17.22 68.03 2.39
CA ASN A 83 -17.57 68.02 3.82
C ASN A 83 -18.59 66.92 4.25
N THR A 84 -18.54 65.74 3.63
CA THR A 84 -19.43 64.60 3.93
C THR A 84 -18.65 63.36 4.40
N THR A 85 -18.94 62.83 5.60
CA THR A 85 -18.13 61.78 6.29
C THR A 85 -18.70 60.35 6.24
N VAL A 86 -19.97 60.18 5.92
CA VAL A 86 -20.71 58.89 5.96
C VAL A 86 -20.15 57.79 5.03
N PRO A 87 -19.65 58.06 3.81
CA PRO A 87 -19.19 57.02 2.89
C PRO A 87 -17.97 56.22 3.38
N GLN A 88 -17.10 56.81 4.19
CA GLN A 88 -15.84 56.16 4.61
C GLN A 88 -16.03 55.03 5.64
N VAL A 89 -17.01 55.14 6.53
CA VAL A 89 -17.27 54.13 7.57
C VAL A 89 -17.78 52.83 6.95
N VAL A 90 -18.63 52.94 5.93
CA VAL A 90 -19.18 51.79 5.20
C VAL A 90 -18.08 51.03 4.45
N ILE A 91 -17.16 51.74 3.80
CA ILE A 91 -16.04 51.13 3.06
C ILE A 91 -15.08 50.40 4.02
N LYS A 92 -14.76 51.01 5.17
CA LYS A 92 -13.90 50.38 6.19
C LYS A 92 -14.50 49.08 6.74
N LYS A 93 -15.82 49.05 6.99
CA LYS A 93 -16.51 47.83 7.44
C LYS A 93 -16.42 46.72 6.40
N LYS A 94 -16.69 47.03 5.12
CA LYS A 94 -16.60 46.05 4.03
C LYS A 94 -15.20 45.46 3.87
N ILE A 95 -14.15 46.28 4.02
CA ILE A 95 -12.75 45.81 4.01
C ILE A 95 -12.48 44.79 5.12
N ILE A 96 -13.02 45.01 6.33
CA ILE A 96 -12.85 44.08 7.46
C ILE A 96 -13.54 42.75 7.17
N ASP A 97 -14.78 42.79 6.68
CA ASP A 97 -15.57 41.59 6.37
C ASP A 97 -14.86 40.74 5.30
N GLU A 98 -14.37 41.36 4.21
CA GLU A 98 -13.63 40.67 3.16
C GLU A 98 -12.26 40.14 3.65
N ALA A 99 -11.58 40.88 4.51
CA ALA A 99 -10.31 40.44 5.11
C ALA A 99 -10.49 39.21 6.02
N MET A 100 -11.61 39.13 6.75
CA MET A 100 -11.94 37.93 7.53
C MET A 100 -12.15 36.71 6.63
N ILE A 101 -12.86 36.88 5.50
CA ILE A 101 -13.07 35.80 4.52
C ILE A 101 -11.74 35.33 3.93
N ALA A 102 -10.88 36.27 3.51
CA ALA A 102 -9.57 35.94 2.94
C ALA A 102 -8.67 35.21 3.95
N HIS A 103 -8.65 35.64 5.22
CA HIS A 103 -7.91 34.97 6.28
C HIS A 103 -8.42 33.53 6.51
N LYS A 104 -9.74 33.33 6.50
CA LYS A 104 -10.34 32.00 6.62
C LYS A 104 -9.95 31.08 5.46
N LEU A 105 -10.02 31.59 4.23
CA LEU A 105 -9.59 30.84 3.04
C LEU A 105 -8.13 30.43 3.12
N LYS A 106 -7.25 31.35 3.55
CA LYS A 106 -5.82 31.07 3.76
C LYS A 106 -5.58 29.96 4.78
N SER A 107 -6.31 30.00 5.90
CA SER A 107 -6.26 28.94 6.92
C SER A 107 -6.74 27.59 6.38
N ASP A 108 -7.78 27.58 5.56
CA ASP A 108 -8.30 26.36 4.95
C ASP A 108 -7.32 25.78 3.91
N VAL A 109 -6.64 26.64 3.12
CA VAL A 109 -5.55 26.22 2.21
C VAL A 109 -4.44 25.51 2.98
N GLU A 110 -4.01 26.06 4.11
CA GLU A 110 -2.92 25.47 4.90
C GLU A 110 -3.33 24.13 5.54
N SER A 111 -4.57 24.02 6.03
CA SER A 111 -5.11 22.75 6.51
C SER A 111 -5.11 21.68 5.41
N VAL A 112 -5.54 22.03 4.19
CA VAL A 112 -5.53 21.11 3.05
C VAL A 112 -4.09 20.72 2.67
N ARG A 113 -3.11 21.64 2.71
CA ARG A 113 -1.69 21.32 2.51
C ARG A 113 -1.14 20.36 3.56
N CYS A 114 -1.49 20.54 4.84
CA CYS A 114 -1.14 19.59 5.91
C CYS A 114 -1.70 18.19 5.62
N THR A 115 -2.96 18.06 5.20
CA THR A 115 -3.55 16.75 4.86
C THR A 115 -2.84 16.10 3.67
N LYS A 116 -2.50 16.85 2.62
CA LYS A 116 -1.70 16.35 1.48
C LYS A 116 -0.32 15.86 1.94
N SER A 117 0.35 16.64 2.78
CA SER A 117 1.67 16.27 3.33
C SER A 117 1.62 14.97 4.14
N ALA A 118 0.60 14.79 4.98
CA ALA A 118 0.38 13.55 5.73
C ALA A 118 0.13 12.33 4.81
N ILE A 119 -0.65 12.50 3.74
CA ILE A 119 -0.89 11.43 2.76
C ILE A 119 0.40 11.10 1.98
N ASN A 120 1.16 12.09 1.53
CA ASN A 120 2.45 11.87 0.86
C ASN A 120 3.44 11.12 1.76
N LYS A 121 3.54 11.51 3.02
CA LYS A 121 4.36 10.81 4.02
C LYS A 121 3.93 9.36 4.18
N THR A 122 2.61 9.12 4.19
CA THR A 122 2.01 7.78 4.28
C THR A 122 2.24 6.94 3.01
N ILE A 123 2.30 7.55 1.82
CA ILE A 123 2.64 6.85 0.57
C ILE A 123 4.12 6.46 0.59
N SER A 124 4.99 7.41 0.94
CA SER A 124 6.43 7.19 1.01
C SER A 124 6.83 6.16 2.08
N SER A 125 6.19 6.18 3.25
CA SER A 125 6.46 5.19 4.31
C SER A 125 5.82 3.82 4.05
N ASN A 126 4.81 3.73 3.18
CA ASN A 126 4.12 2.48 2.86
C ASN A 126 4.59 1.87 1.52
N ASN A 127 5.71 2.30 0.94
CA ASN A 127 6.22 1.62 -0.25
C ASN A 127 6.87 0.30 0.18
N GLU A 128 6.05 -0.68 0.57
CA GLU A 128 6.43 -2.04 0.97
C GLU A 128 7.50 -2.61 0.02
N LEU A 129 7.33 -2.33 -1.27
CA LEU A 129 8.22 -2.72 -2.34
C LEU A 129 9.64 -2.14 -2.18
N GLU A 130 9.80 -0.89 -1.76
CA GLU A 130 11.12 -0.28 -1.51
C GLU A 130 11.85 -0.92 -0.34
N HIS A 131 11.11 -1.46 0.63
CA HIS A 131 11.66 -2.15 1.79
C HIS A 131 11.84 -3.66 1.58
N GLY A 132 11.57 -4.16 0.38
CA GLY A 132 11.78 -5.57 0.05
C GLY A 132 10.69 -6.49 0.57
N VAL A 133 9.51 -5.94 0.89
CA VAL A 133 8.34 -6.72 1.33
C VAL A 133 7.15 -6.51 0.40
N TRP A 134 6.20 -7.42 0.43
CA TRP A 134 4.98 -7.32 -0.36
C TRP A 134 3.83 -8.01 0.35
N THR A 135 2.73 -7.30 0.57
CA THR A 135 1.49 -7.90 1.07
C THR A 135 0.67 -8.48 -0.09
N ASP A 136 0.48 -9.80 -0.09
CA ASP A 136 -0.39 -10.49 -1.03
C ASP A 136 -1.84 -10.04 -0.83
N PRO A 137 -2.45 -9.38 -1.82
CA PRO A 137 -3.79 -8.85 -1.68
C PRO A 137 -4.87 -9.93 -1.54
N LYS A 138 -4.59 -11.17 -1.97
CA LYS A 138 -5.55 -12.27 -1.89
C LYS A 138 -5.66 -12.84 -0.48
N THR A 139 -4.53 -12.88 0.23
CA THR A 139 -4.42 -13.60 1.52
C THR A 139 -4.18 -12.66 2.70
N GLY A 140 -3.77 -11.41 2.46
CA GLY A 140 -3.33 -10.48 3.51
C GLY A 140 -1.97 -10.83 4.11
N LEU A 141 -1.31 -11.87 3.61
CA LEU A 141 0.01 -12.30 4.07
C LEU A 141 1.09 -11.40 3.50
N MET A 142 2.05 -11.03 4.34
CA MET A 142 3.21 -10.27 3.91
C MET A 142 4.37 -11.21 3.60
N TRP A 143 4.92 -11.09 2.40
CA TRP A 143 6.00 -11.90 1.86
C TRP A 143 7.28 -11.10 1.78
N ALA A 144 8.40 -11.75 2.09
CA ALA A 144 9.71 -11.24 1.72
C ALA A 144 9.85 -11.30 0.20
N ARG A 145 10.25 -10.19 -0.44
CA ARG A 145 10.55 -10.14 -1.88
C ARG A 145 11.84 -10.88 -2.20
N ILE A 146 12.73 -11.02 -1.23
CA ILE A 146 13.95 -11.81 -1.33
C ILE A 146 13.77 -13.22 -0.76
N SER A 147 14.60 -14.15 -1.23
CA SER A 147 14.79 -15.44 -0.58
C SER A 147 15.87 -15.33 0.50
N ILE A 148 15.85 -16.22 1.49
CA ILE A 148 16.91 -16.29 2.49
C ILE A 148 18.26 -16.55 1.79
N GLY A 149 19.32 -15.87 2.25
CA GLY A 149 20.65 -15.82 1.64
C GLY A 149 20.87 -14.61 0.74
N GLN A 150 19.79 -14.00 0.23
CA GLN A 150 19.85 -12.76 -0.52
C GLN A 150 19.74 -11.54 0.41
N GLU A 151 20.05 -10.37 -0.15
CA GLU A 151 19.92 -9.09 0.53
C GLU A 151 19.09 -8.11 -0.29
N TRP A 152 18.31 -7.27 0.39
CA TRP A 152 17.56 -6.18 -0.24
C TRP A 152 18.29 -4.84 -0.03
N LYS A 153 18.77 -4.23 -1.11
CA LYS A 153 19.54 -2.98 -1.09
C LYS A 153 19.11 -2.07 -2.24
N ALA A 154 18.84 -0.80 -1.92
CA ALA A 154 18.48 0.23 -2.90
C ALA A 154 17.36 -0.19 -3.89
N GLY A 155 16.32 -0.87 -3.39
CA GLY A 155 15.19 -1.33 -4.21
C GLY A 155 15.49 -2.55 -5.08
N GLN A 156 16.62 -3.22 -4.88
CA GLN A 156 17.04 -4.37 -5.66
C GLN A 156 17.40 -5.56 -4.76
N CYS A 157 17.20 -6.76 -5.31
CA CYS A 157 17.66 -8.01 -4.73
C CYS A 157 19.11 -8.28 -5.15
N ILE A 158 20.02 -8.36 -4.19
CA ILE A 158 21.45 -8.60 -4.40
C ILE A 158 21.82 -9.97 -3.83
N GLY A 159 22.83 -10.61 -4.43
CA GLY A 159 23.31 -11.93 -4.01
C GLY A 159 22.46 -13.09 -4.52
N ASP A 160 22.92 -14.29 -4.18
CA ASP A 160 22.23 -15.54 -4.48
C ASP A 160 21.45 -16.01 -3.27
N ALA A 161 20.35 -16.72 -3.53
CA ALA A 161 19.61 -17.38 -2.48
C ALA A 161 20.36 -18.63 -2.00
N ASP A 162 20.29 -18.88 -0.69
CA ASP A 162 20.83 -20.08 -0.08
C ASP A 162 19.85 -21.23 -0.17
N PHE A 163 20.39 -22.44 -0.15
CA PHE A 163 19.62 -23.66 -0.01
C PHE A 163 19.96 -24.28 1.33
N MET A 164 18.96 -24.88 1.96
CA MET A 164 19.13 -25.48 3.27
C MET A 164 18.12 -26.59 3.50
N ASP A 165 18.45 -27.50 4.42
CA ASP A 165 17.56 -28.52 4.92
C ASP A 165 16.33 -27.89 5.61
N TRP A 166 15.30 -28.71 5.80
CA TRP A 166 14.00 -28.25 6.31
C TRP A 166 14.04 -27.71 7.75
N ILE A 167 14.94 -28.21 8.60
CA ILE A 167 15.08 -27.74 9.98
C ILE A 167 15.84 -26.41 10.01
N THR A 168 16.88 -26.29 9.21
CA THR A 168 17.65 -25.05 9.03
C THR A 168 16.78 -23.97 8.40
N ALA A 169 15.92 -24.30 7.43
CA ALA A 169 14.94 -23.38 6.84
C ALA A 169 14.03 -22.72 7.88
N GLN A 170 13.49 -23.51 8.80
CA GLN A 170 12.63 -22.99 9.87
C GLN A 170 13.38 -22.04 10.80
N LYS A 171 14.60 -22.41 11.20
CA LYS A 171 15.45 -21.56 12.06
C LYS A 171 15.83 -20.27 11.34
N ALA A 172 16.17 -20.36 10.06
CA ALA A 172 16.54 -19.22 9.24
C ALA A 172 15.38 -18.22 9.14
N CYS A 173 14.14 -18.67 8.90
CA CYS A 173 12.97 -17.78 8.93
C CYS A 173 12.80 -17.07 10.28
N ARG A 174 12.91 -17.79 11.41
CA ARG A 174 12.75 -17.20 12.75
C ARG A 174 13.82 -16.15 13.06
N ASN A 175 15.02 -16.33 12.52
CA ASN A 175 16.14 -15.39 12.67
C ASN A 175 16.15 -14.29 11.59
N PHE A 176 15.32 -14.41 10.57
CA PHE A 176 15.28 -13.47 9.45
C PHE A 176 14.75 -12.11 9.91
N ARG A 177 15.38 -11.04 9.44
CA ARG A 177 15.00 -9.65 9.74
C ARG A 177 14.95 -8.88 8.43
N LEU A 178 13.82 -8.23 8.18
CA LEU A 178 13.60 -7.45 6.95
C LEU A 178 12.55 -6.39 7.19
N ALA A 179 12.77 -5.18 6.67
CA ALA A 179 11.85 -4.04 6.78
C ALA A 179 11.42 -3.70 8.23
N GLY A 180 12.25 -4.00 9.22
CA GLY A 180 11.95 -3.79 10.65
C GLY A 180 11.13 -4.91 11.32
N TYR A 181 10.73 -5.95 10.58
CA TYR A 181 9.97 -7.09 11.11
C TYR A 181 10.87 -8.25 11.55
N HIS A 182 10.41 -8.98 12.57
CA HIS A 182 11.15 -10.07 13.22
C HIS A 182 10.34 -11.37 13.41
N ASP A 183 9.07 -11.35 13.05
CA ASP A 183 8.07 -12.42 13.18
C ASP A 183 7.90 -13.22 11.87
N TRP A 184 8.98 -13.31 11.10
CA TRP A 184 9.04 -14.08 9.86
C TRP A 184 8.99 -15.58 10.14
N ARG A 185 8.22 -16.32 9.32
CA ARG A 185 8.09 -17.77 9.42
C ARG A 185 8.18 -18.44 8.06
N LEU A 186 8.39 -19.75 8.10
CA LEU A 186 8.29 -20.60 6.92
C LEU A 186 6.79 -20.72 6.53
N PRO A 187 6.44 -20.56 5.25
CA PRO A 187 5.05 -20.62 4.78
C PRO A 187 4.54 -22.05 4.77
N THR A 188 3.22 -22.22 4.85
CA THR A 188 2.57 -23.51 4.56
C THR A 188 2.54 -23.77 3.06
N ILE A 189 2.29 -25.02 2.68
CA ILE A 189 2.17 -25.41 1.27
C ILE A 189 1.04 -24.62 0.57
N ASP A 190 -0.06 -24.38 1.28
CA ASP A 190 -1.22 -23.68 0.71
C ASP A 190 -0.95 -22.18 0.54
N GLU A 191 -0.20 -21.57 1.45
CA GLU A 191 0.27 -20.19 1.30
C GLU A 191 1.25 -20.04 0.12
N LEU A 192 2.19 -20.97 -0.06
CA LEU A 192 3.10 -20.92 -1.23
C LEU A 192 2.34 -21.08 -2.55
N LYS A 193 1.27 -21.88 -2.57
CA LYS A 193 0.43 -22.02 -3.77
C LYS A 193 -0.31 -20.73 -4.12
N THR A 194 -0.61 -19.84 -3.17
CA THR A 194 -1.37 -18.61 -3.46
C THR A 194 -0.54 -17.59 -4.25
N ILE A 195 0.77 -17.58 -4.06
CA ILE A 195 1.71 -16.70 -4.77
C ILE A 195 2.19 -17.27 -6.12
N MET A 196 1.80 -18.51 -6.41
CA MET A 196 2.03 -19.17 -7.68
C MET A 196 1.07 -18.62 -8.74
N LYS A 197 1.60 -18.34 -9.94
CA LYS A 197 0.80 -17.92 -11.09
C LYS A 197 0.61 -19.09 -12.06
N LYS A 198 -0.46 -19.05 -12.84
CA LYS A 198 -0.60 -19.92 -14.00
C LYS A 198 0.21 -19.30 -15.14
N GLY A 199 1.27 -19.97 -15.59
CA GLY A 199 2.15 -19.48 -16.64
C GLY A 199 2.59 -20.60 -17.59
N ILE A 200 3.14 -20.19 -18.73
CA ILE A 200 3.84 -21.06 -19.68
C ILE A 200 5.22 -21.32 -19.07
N SER A 201 5.59 -22.59 -18.90
CA SER A 201 6.90 -23.12 -18.41
C SER A 201 7.91 -22.11 -17.84
N GLY A 202 8.31 -22.26 -16.58
CA GLY A 202 9.30 -21.38 -15.93
C GLY A 202 8.86 -20.91 -14.55
N TYR A 203 9.59 -19.96 -13.98
CA TYR A 203 9.33 -19.48 -12.61
C TYR A 203 8.00 -18.70 -12.54
N ASN A 204 6.97 -19.37 -12.03
CA ASN A 204 5.60 -18.88 -12.07
C ASN A 204 5.21 -18.15 -10.78
N CYS A 205 5.75 -16.96 -10.56
CA CYS A 205 5.26 -16.04 -9.52
C CYS A 205 5.06 -14.64 -10.10
N HIS A 206 4.71 -13.67 -9.26
CA HIS A 206 4.74 -12.26 -9.66
C HIS A 206 6.18 -11.81 -9.95
N HIS A 207 6.60 -11.82 -11.22
CA HIS A 207 7.98 -11.59 -11.70
C HIS A 207 8.62 -10.28 -11.22
N ASP A 208 7.81 -9.23 -11.01
CA ASP A 208 8.30 -7.93 -10.57
C ASP A 208 8.10 -7.70 -9.06
N VAL A 209 7.53 -8.67 -8.37
CA VAL A 209 7.20 -8.58 -6.95
C VAL A 209 8.10 -9.50 -6.13
N LEU A 210 8.25 -10.75 -6.53
CA LEU A 210 9.09 -11.72 -5.83
C LEU A 210 10.33 -12.04 -6.65
N SER A 211 11.50 -11.97 -6.03
CA SER A 211 12.77 -12.28 -6.69
C SER A 211 12.77 -13.72 -7.21
N LYS A 212 13.31 -13.89 -8.41
CA LYS A 212 13.65 -15.21 -8.95
C LYS A 212 15.09 -15.57 -8.57
N PRO A 213 15.33 -16.73 -7.95
CA PRO A 213 16.69 -17.20 -7.69
C PRO A 213 17.45 -17.47 -8.98
N LYS A 214 18.76 -17.17 -8.99
CA LYS A 214 19.60 -17.30 -10.20
C LYS A 214 20.13 -18.72 -10.42
N LYS A 215 20.50 -19.44 -9.35
CA LYS A 215 21.18 -20.74 -9.43
C LYS A 215 20.26 -21.91 -9.78
N ARG A 216 19.10 -22.04 -9.12
CA ARG A 216 18.09 -23.07 -9.41
C ARG A 216 16.85 -22.38 -9.97
N ILE A 217 16.79 -22.32 -11.30
CA ILE A 217 15.76 -21.61 -12.07
C ILE A 217 14.35 -22.16 -11.80
N ASP A 218 14.32 -23.41 -11.36
CA ASP A 218 13.13 -24.15 -10.98
C ASP A 218 12.37 -23.53 -9.79
N GLY A 219 13.05 -22.73 -8.96
CA GLY A 219 12.46 -22.06 -7.82
C GLY A 219 11.74 -23.02 -6.88
N SER A 220 12.39 -24.09 -6.44
CA SER A 220 11.83 -25.01 -5.45
C SER A 220 11.95 -24.43 -4.04
N TYR A 221 10.81 -24.22 -3.36
CA TYR A 221 10.77 -23.64 -2.00
C TYR A 221 10.18 -24.59 -0.96
N TRP A 222 10.82 -24.63 0.21
CA TRP A 222 10.31 -25.32 1.39
C TRP A 222 9.02 -24.70 1.92
N SER A 223 8.10 -25.57 2.34
CA SER A 223 6.98 -25.20 3.21
C SER A 223 7.12 -25.85 4.59
N ILE A 224 6.46 -25.29 5.60
CA ILE A 224 6.35 -25.86 6.95
C ILE A 224 5.44 -27.09 7.02
N SER A 225 4.66 -27.35 5.96
CA SER A 225 3.75 -28.49 5.93
C SER A 225 4.53 -29.80 5.83
N GLU A 226 4.34 -30.68 6.81
CA GLU A 226 4.91 -32.03 6.82
C GLU A 226 4.14 -32.95 5.86
N CYS A 227 4.81 -34.00 5.37
CA CYS A 227 4.18 -35.01 4.52
C CYS A 227 3.58 -36.13 5.39
N ASP A 228 2.26 -36.24 5.40
CA ASP A 228 1.53 -37.18 6.28
C ASP A 228 1.94 -38.66 6.11
N PHE A 229 2.44 -39.04 4.93
CA PHE A 229 2.79 -40.44 4.63
C PHE A 229 4.22 -40.83 5.05
N TYR A 230 5.12 -39.84 5.20
CA TYR A 230 6.53 -40.09 5.51
C TYR A 230 7.04 -39.01 6.47
N HIS A 231 7.27 -39.38 7.73
CA HIS A 231 7.70 -38.46 8.79
C HIS A 231 9.02 -37.72 8.48
N ASP A 232 9.88 -38.32 7.66
CA ASP A 232 11.15 -37.71 7.23
C ASP A 232 10.98 -36.77 6.03
N PHE A 233 9.74 -36.50 5.59
CA PHE A 233 9.46 -35.71 4.39
C PHE A 233 8.63 -34.46 4.74
N ALA A 234 8.84 -33.41 3.96
CA ALA A 234 8.05 -32.17 4.00
C ALA A 234 7.70 -31.73 2.58
N TRP A 235 6.70 -30.85 2.47
CA TRP A 235 6.23 -30.37 1.18
C TRP A 235 7.07 -29.19 0.67
N ILE A 236 7.39 -29.24 -0.61
CA ILE A 236 7.90 -28.10 -1.37
C ILE A 236 6.90 -27.66 -2.44
N VAL A 237 7.02 -26.41 -2.87
CA VAL A 237 6.37 -25.90 -4.08
C VAL A 237 7.43 -25.61 -5.15
N TYR A 238 7.17 -26.12 -6.35
CA TYR A 238 8.00 -26.00 -7.54
C TYR A 238 7.46 -24.90 -8.45
N PHE A 239 8.03 -23.69 -8.36
CA PHE A 239 7.53 -22.55 -9.12
C PHE A 239 7.77 -22.69 -10.63
N GLY A 240 8.84 -23.39 -11.03
CA GLY A 240 9.26 -23.64 -12.41
C GLY A 240 8.23 -24.37 -13.28
N GLY A 241 7.34 -25.13 -12.64
CA GLY A 241 6.42 -26.07 -13.29
C GLY A 241 5.05 -26.12 -12.63
N GLY A 242 4.81 -25.27 -11.62
CA GLY A 242 3.49 -25.09 -11.04
C GLY A 242 2.99 -26.27 -10.20
N SER A 243 3.90 -27.06 -9.63
CA SER A 243 3.57 -28.31 -8.91
C SER A 243 4.05 -28.28 -7.47
N ALA A 244 3.63 -29.26 -6.67
CA ALA A 244 4.09 -29.45 -5.30
C ALA A 244 4.35 -30.94 -5.04
N GLY A 245 5.29 -31.25 -4.15
CA GLY A 245 5.71 -32.63 -3.87
C GLY A 245 6.31 -32.77 -2.47
N GLY A 246 6.21 -33.98 -1.91
CA GLY A 246 6.86 -34.33 -0.64
C GLY A 246 8.29 -34.82 -0.90
N TYR A 247 9.27 -34.24 -0.19
CA TYR A 247 10.68 -34.60 -0.32
C TYR A 247 11.34 -34.74 1.06
N SER A 248 12.44 -35.48 1.11
CA SER A 248 13.24 -35.69 2.31
C SER A 248 13.61 -34.36 2.96
N LYS A 249 13.39 -34.24 4.28
CA LYS A 249 13.72 -33.06 5.09
C LYS A 249 15.21 -32.72 5.08
N ASN A 250 16.08 -33.66 4.69
CA ASN A 250 17.53 -33.49 4.56
C ASN A 250 17.97 -32.89 3.21
N ASN A 251 17.04 -32.67 2.28
CA ASN A 251 17.35 -32.06 0.99
C ASN A 251 17.44 -30.53 1.10
N ASP A 252 18.23 -29.93 0.21
CA ASP A 252 18.40 -28.48 0.18
C ASP A 252 17.48 -27.81 -0.85
N TYR A 253 16.63 -26.90 -0.36
CA TYR A 253 15.74 -26.07 -1.17
C TYR A 253 15.74 -24.61 -0.71
N TYR A 254 15.19 -23.73 -1.54
CA TYR A 254 15.09 -22.32 -1.21
C TYR A 254 14.07 -22.05 -0.10
N VAL A 255 14.24 -20.90 0.53
CA VAL A 255 13.35 -20.46 1.60
C VAL A 255 12.89 -19.03 1.32
N ARG A 256 11.58 -18.82 1.38
CA ARG A 256 10.96 -17.50 1.32
C ARG A 256 10.12 -17.32 2.56
N ALA A 257 10.39 -16.24 3.29
CA ALA A 257 9.68 -15.96 4.51
C ALA A 257 8.31 -15.31 4.25
N VAL A 258 7.35 -15.66 5.09
CA VAL A 258 6.03 -15.05 5.16
C VAL A 258 5.74 -14.61 6.60
N ARG A 259 4.88 -13.62 6.78
CA ARG A 259 4.33 -13.21 8.08
C ARG A 259 2.86 -12.82 7.95
N THR A 260 2.15 -12.87 9.08
CA THR A 260 0.79 -12.32 9.20
C THR A 260 0.87 -10.81 9.44
N THR A 261 -0.06 -10.06 8.85
CA THR A 261 -0.16 -8.61 9.03
C THR A 261 -0.99 -8.24 10.25
#